data_AF-A0A376L403-F1
#
_entry.id   AF-A0A376L403-F1
#
_cell.length_a   1.000
_cell.length_b   1.000
_cell.length_c   1.000
_cell.angle_alpha   90.00
_cell.angle_beta   90.00
_cell.angle_gamma   90.00
#
_symmetry.space_group_name_H-M   'P 1'
#
loop_
_entity.id
_entity.type
_entity.pdbx_description
1 polymer ?
#
loop_
_entity_poly.entity_id
_entity_poly.type
_entity_poly.pdbx_seq_one_letter_code
_entity_poly.pdbx_strand_id
1 'polypeptide(L)'
;MLPWKPVANNHPAWLLEDAKGLFNATVRDAWAPDGADGIVYTVDWEGKPVVRERVRWPIVEAMGTAYALYTVTGDRQYETWYQTWWEYCIKYLMDYENGSWWQELDADNKVTTKVWDGKQDIYHLLHCLVIPRIPFSARHGSSGCSGSAGY
;
A
#
# COMPACT_ATOMS: atom_id res chain seq x y z
N MET A 1 -18.14 16.39 -1.87
CA MET A 1 -17.29 15.42 -2.60
C MET A 1 -16.82 16.13 -3.86
N LEU A 2 -15.53 16.42 -3.98
CA LEU A 2 -15.01 17.14 -5.16
C LEU A 2 -14.99 16.20 -6.36
N PRO A 3 -15.42 16.65 -7.56
CA PRO A 3 -15.44 15.82 -8.75
C PRO A 3 -14.02 15.53 -9.27
N TRP A 4 -13.75 14.26 -9.52
CA TRP A 4 -12.50 13.74 -10.08
C TRP A 4 -12.28 14.25 -11.49
N LYS A 5 -11.22 15.03 -11.73
CA LYS A 5 -10.79 15.42 -13.08
C LYS A 5 -9.63 14.52 -13.53
N PRO A 6 -9.68 13.94 -14.75
CA PRO A 6 -8.54 13.23 -15.31
C PRO A 6 -7.34 14.16 -15.48
N VAL A 7 -6.15 13.66 -15.13
CA VAL A 7 -4.87 14.33 -15.40
C VAL A 7 -4.51 14.12 -16.88
N ALA A 8 -3.99 15.14 -17.55
CA ALA A 8 -3.63 15.04 -18.97
C ALA A 8 -2.52 13.98 -19.20
N ASN A 9 -2.79 13.00 -20.07
CA ASN A 9 -1.90 11.89 -20.42
C ASN A 9 -0.81 12.30 -21.42
N ASN A 10 0.22 13.04 -20.98
CA ASN A 10 1.41 13.32 -21.80
C ASN A 10 2.66 12.57 -21.29
N HIS A 11 2.47 11.33 -20.83
CA HIS A 11 3.51 10.49 -20.24
C HIS A 11 3.80 9.27 -21.13
N PRO A 12 5.06 8.79 -21.17
CA PRO A 12 5.39 7.56 -21.88
C PRO A 12 4.55 6.37 -21.40
N ALA A 13 4.05 5.55 -22.34
CA ALA A 13 3.19 4.42 -22.03
C ALA A 13 3.81 3.40 -21.06
N TRP A 14 5.14 3.23 -21.11
CA TRP A 14 5.88 2.27 -20.27
C TRP A 14 5.70 2.53 -18.78
N LEU A 15 5.48 3.80 -18.35
CA LEU A 15 5.28 4.10 -16.93
C LEU A 15 4.05 3.39 -16.35
N LEU A 16 2.95 3.40 -17.10
CA LEU A 16 1.72 2.75 -16.65
C LEU A 16 1.83 1.23 -16.80
N GLU A 17 2.41 0.75 -17.90
CA GLU A 17 2.56 -0.69 -18.15
C GLU A 17 3.46 -1.35 -17.09
N ASP A 18 4.60 -0.74 -16.77
CA ASP A 18 5.53 -1.26 -15.77
C ASP A 18 4.94 -1.18 -14.36
N ALA A 19 4.21 -0.10 -14.01
CA ALA A 19 3.53 0.02 -12.72
C ALA A 19 2.48 -1.08 -12.52
N LYS A 20 1.68 -1.39 -13.55
CA LYS A 20 0.75 -2.52 -13.54
C LYS A 20 1.51 -3.84 -13.42
N GLY A 21 2.61 -4.00 -14.14
CA GLY A 21 3.46 -5.19 -14.10
C GLY A 21 4.00 -5.48 -12.69
N LEU A 22 4.56 -4.46 -12.03
CA LEU A 22 5.06 -4.55 -10.66
C LEU A 22 3.95 -4.88 -9.65
N PHE A 23 2.79 -4.24 -9.76
CA PHE A 23 1.64 -4.53 -8.90
C PHE A 23 1.19 -5.98 -9.04
N ASN A 24 1.01 -6.43 -10.28
CA ASN A 24 0.57 -7.80 -10.57
C ASN A 24 1.60 -8.84 -10.13
N ALA A 25 2.90 -8.55 -10.26
CA ALA A 25 3.96 -9.43 -9.77
C ALA A 25 3.93 -9.56 -8.24
N THR A 26 3.74 -8.45 -7.51
CA THR A 26 3.58 -8.47 -6.05
C THR A 26 2.41 -9.32 -5.61
N VAL A 27 1.25 -9.17 -6.27
CA VAL A 27 0.06 -10.00 -5.99
C VAL A 27 0.33 -11.48 -6.29
N ARG A 28 0.97 -11.77 -7.42
CA ARG A 28 1.24 -13.15 -7.87
C ARG A 28 2.17 -13.91 -6.92
N ASP A 29 3.29 -13.30 -6.55
CA ASP A 29 4.38 -14.01 -5.89
C ASP A 29 4.34 -13.85 -4.36
N ALA A 30 3.80 -12.72 -3.87
CA ALA A 30 3.97 -12.35 -2.48
C ALA A 30 2.68 -12.28 -1.66
N TRP A 31 1.49 -12.15 -2.27
CA TRP A 31 0.22 -12.14 -1.54
C TRP A 31 -0.30 -13.56 -1.28
N ALA A 32 -0.42 -13.90 0.00
CA ALA A 32 -0.90 -15.20 0.48
C ALA A 32 -0.28 -16.47 -0.19
N PRO A 33 1.03 -16.50 -0.50
CA PRO A 33 1.64 -17.58 -1.29
C PRO A 33 1.80 -18.89 -0.50
N ASP A 34 1.57 -18.85 0.81
CA ASP A 34 1.94 -19.89 1.76
C ASP A 34 0.77 -20.36 2.65
N GLY A 35 -0.46 -20.06 2.24
CA GLY A 35 -1.70 -20.52 2.87
C GLY A 35 -2.29 -19.60 3.93
N ALA A 36 -1.65 -18.47 4.24
CA ALA A 36 -2.17 -17.43 5.12
C ALA A 36 -2.14 -16.06 4.42
N ASP A 37 -3.11 -15.20 4.72
CA ASP A 37 -3.16 -13.85 4.15
C ASP A 37 -1.90 -13.03 4.49
N GLY A 38 -1.64 -11.98 3.70
CA GLY A 38 -0.53 -11.06 3.90
C GLY A 38 0.55 -11.16 2.83
N ILE A 39 1.38 -10.11 2.76
CA ILE A 39 2.51 -10.02 1.82
C ILE A 39 3.78 -10.52 2.51
N VAL A 40 4.40 -11.59 1.97
CA VAL A 40 5.69 -12.08 2.46
C VAL A 40 6.80 -11.07 2.19
N TYR A 41 7.84 -11.05 3.04
CA TYR A 41 8.87 -10.03 2.95
C TYR A 41 9.78 -10.17 1.72
N THR A 42 10.16 -11.39 1.33
CA THR A 42 11.02 -11.62 0.15
C THR A 42 10.67 -12.91 -0.59
N VAL A 43 10.93 -12.91 -1.89
CA VAL A 43 10.85 -14.07 -2.78
C VAL A 43 12.17 -14.26 -3.52
N ASP A 44 12.43 -15.47 -4.01
CA ASP A 44 13.55 -15.75 -4.92
C ASP A 44 13.24 -15.35 -6.38
N TRP A 45 14.17 -15.62 -7.29
CA TRP A 45 14.02 -15.28 -8.71
C TRP A 45 12.92 -16.08 -9.42
N GLU A 46 12.51 -17.20 -8.83
CA GLU A 46 11.39 -18.04 -9.29
C GLU A 46 10.06 -17.67 -8.61
N GLY A 47 10.04 -16.63 -7.78
CA GLY A 47 8.84 -16.15 -7.08
C GLY A 47 8.48 -16.97 -5.83
N LYS A 48 9.37 -17.83 -5.32
CA LYS A 48 9.10 -18.62 -4.12
C LYS A 48 9.42 -17.81 -2.85
N PRO A 49 8.58 -17.82 -1.82
CA PRO A 49 8.85 -17.13 -0.56
C PRO A 49 10.14 -17.59 0.12
N VAL A 50 10.99 -16.63 0.52
CA VAL A 50 12.23 -16.87 1.28
C VAL A 50 12.07 -16.42 2.72
N VAL A 51 11.74 -15.15 2.94
CA VAL A 51 11.39 -14.60 4.26
C VAL A 51 9.89 -14.39 4.29
N ARG A 52 9.19 -15.17 5.13
CA ARG A 52 7.72 -15.30 5.13
C ARG A 52 7.04 -14.36 6.13
N GLU A 53 7.80 -13.67 6.96
CA GLU A 53 7.29 -12.67 7.89
C GLU A 53 6.56 -11.57 7.12
N ARG A 54 5.44 -11.10 7.69
CA ARG A 54 4.64 -10.00 7.18
C ARG A 54 5.12 -8.72 7.83
N VAL A 55 6.12 -8.11 7.21
CA VAL A 55 6.53 -6.75 7.57
C VAL A 55 5.39 -5.79 7.22
N ARG A 56 5.23 -4.71 7.98
CA ARG A 56 4.11 -3.78 7.82
C ARG A 56 4.17 -2.94 6.54
N TRP A 57 5.34 -2.41 6.20
CA TRP A 57 5.45 -1.43 5.10
C TRP A 57 5.08 -1.98 3.70
N PRO A 58 5.36 -3.25 3.32
CA PRO A 58 5.00 -3.77 2.00
C PRO A 58 3.51 -3.67 1.68
N ILE A 59 2.64 -4.05 2.62
CA ILE A 59 1.18 -3.97 2.39
C ILE A 59 0.69 -2.51 2.38
N VAL A 60 1.30 -1.65 3.19
CA VAL A 60 1.00 -0.22 3.21
C VAL A 60 1.34 0.44 1.86
N GLU A 61 2.49 0.11 1.25
CA GLU A 61 2.86 0.57 -0.09
C GLU A 61 1.96 -0.02 -1.19
N ALA A 62 1.59 -1.30 -1.04
CA ALA A 62 0.69 -1.97 -1.98
C ALA A 62 -0.66 -1.24 -2.03
N MET A 63 -1.22 -0.86 -0.88
CA MET A 63 -2.44 -0.05 -0.78
C MET A 63 -2.30 1.31 -1.47
N GLY A 64 -1.18 2.02 -1.26
CA GLY A 64 -0.90 3.28 -1.96
C GLY A 64 -0.85 3.09 -3.49
N THR A 65 -0.22 2.01 -3.94
CA THR A 65 -0.12 1.64 -5.37
C THR A 65 -1.48 1.25 -5.96
N ALA A 66 -2.30 0.49 -5.24
CA ALA A 66 -3.67 0.18 -5.65
C ALA A 66 -4.50 1.45 -5.85
N TYR A 67 -4.44 2.40 -4.91
CA TYR A 67 -5.13 3.68 -5.08
C TYR A 67 -4.62 4.47 -6.29
N ALA A 68 -3.30 4.53 -6.50
CA ALA A 68 -2.69 5.20 -7.65
C ALA A 68 -3.17 4.58 -8.97
N LEU A 69 -3.11 3.25 -9.08
CA LEU A 69 -3.55 2.52 -10.28
C LEU A 69 -5.05 2.67 -10.52
N TYR A 70 -5.88 2.59 -9.48
CA TYR A 70 -7.32 2.89 -9.60
C TYR A 70 -7.55 4.30 -10.16
N THR A 71 -6.83 5.29 -9.64
CA THR A 71 -7.00 6.70 -10.03
C THR A 71 -6.66 6.93 -11.51
N VAL A 72 -5.60 6.32 -12.02
CA VAL A 72 -5.14 6.53 -13.40
C VAL A 72 -5.83 5.63 -14.42
N THR A 73 -6.35 4.46 -14.01
CA THR A 73 -6.97 3.48 -14.92
C THR A 73 -8.50 3.45 -14.84
N GLY A 74 -9.09 3.79 -13.69
CA GLY A 74 -10.50 3.56 -13.39
C GLY A 74 -10.89 2.08 -13.18
N ASP A 75 -9.92 1.16 -13.15
CA ASP A 75 -10.20 -0.27 -13.04
C ASP A 75 -10.48 -0.68 -11.59
N ARG A 76 -11.70 -1.18 -11.36
CA ARG A 76 -12.19 -1.55 -10.03
C ARG A 76 -11.41 -2.68 -9.36
N GLN A 77 -10.63 -3.47 -10.09
CA GLN A 77 -9.79 -4.51 -9.48
C GLN A 77 -8.84 -3.93 -8.42
N TYR A 78 -8.32 -2.72 -8.64
CA TYR A 78 -7.41 -2.07 -7.71
C TYR A 78 -8.14 -1.57 -6.45
N GLU A 79 -9.39 -1.10 -6.59
CA GLU A 79 -10.24 -0.78 -5.44
C GLU A 79 -10.52 -2.03 -4.59
N THR A 80 -10.80 -3.18 -5.22
CA THR A 80 -11.00 -4.45 -4.52
C THR A 80 -9.76 -4.85 -3.73
N TRP A 81 -8.57 -4.82 -4.34
CA TRP A 81 -7.32 -5.11 -3.63
C TRP A 81 -7.05 -4.16 -2.46
N TYR A 82 -7.29 -2.87 -2.65
CA TYR A 82 -7.17 -1.87 -1.60
C TYR A 82 -8.06 -2.19 -0.39
N GLN A 83 -9.32 -2.60 -0.63
CA GLN A 83 -10.26 -2.99 0.42
C GLN A 83 -9.82 -4.27 1.13
N THR A 84 -9.41 -5.30 0.38
CA THR A 84 -8.88 -6.57 0.93
C THR A 84 -7.70 -6.32 1.87
N TRP A 85 -6.77 -5.45 1.47
CA TRP A 85 -5.62 -5.11 2.30
C TRP A 85 -5.98 -4.27 3.52
N TRP A 86 -6.97 -3.38 3.42
CA TRP A 86 -7.51 -2.67 4.59
C TRP A 86 -8.08 -3.63 5.64
N GLU A 87 -8.88 -4.60 5.20
CA GLU A 87 -9.46 -5.61 6.09
C GLU A 87 -8.37 -6.42 6.79
N TYR A 88 -7.34 -6.85 6.05
CA TYR A 88 -6.16 -7.49 6.62
C TYR A 88 -5.46 -6.59 7.66
N CYS A 89 -5.22 -5.31 7.33
CA CYS A 89 -4.51 -4.39 8.22
C CYS A 89 -5.25 -4.19 9.54
N ILE A 90 -6.57 -3.95 9.48
CA ILE A 90 -7.41 -3.80 10.68
C ILE A 90 -7.37 -5.07 11.53
N LYS A 91 -7.42 -6.25 10.88
CA LYS A 91 -7.48 -7.54 11.56
C LYS A 91 -6.17 -7.92 12.26
N TYR A 92 -5.01 -7.61 11.66
CA TYR A 92 -3.73 -8.16 12.09
C TYR A 92 -2.66 -7.13 12.47
N LEU A 93 -2.65 -5.96 11.84
CA LEU A 93 -1.56 -4.98 12.01
C LEU A 93 -1.93 -3.83 12.95
N MET A 94 -3.17 -3.37 12.97
CA MET A 94 -3.58 -2.23 13.79
C MET A 94 -3.56 -2.58 15.28
N ASP A 95 -2.78 -1.84 16.06
CA ASP A 95 -2.72 -1.99 17.51
C ASP A 95 -3.37 -0.79 18.20
N TYR A 96 -4.65 -0.96 18.51
CA TYR A 96 -5.41 0.07 19.22
C TYR A 96 -5.08 0.16 20.71
N GLU A 97 -4.45 -0.88 21.29
CA GLU A 97 -4.13 -0.94 22.72
C GLU A 97 -2.83 -0.19 23.02
N ASN A 98 -1.74 -0.51 22.30
CA ASN A 98 -0.44 0.12 22.52
C ASN A 98 -0.11 1.22 21.50
N GLY A 99 -1.05 1.53 20.61
CA GLY A 99 -0.94 2.57 19.59
C GLY A 99 -0.11 2.16 18.37
N SER A 100 -0.30 2.90 17.29
CA SER A 100 0.31 2.63 15.98
C SER A 100 -0.07 1.23 15.44
N TRP A 101 0.72 0.70 14.51
CA TRP A 101 0.53 -0.61 13.90
C TRP A 101 1.75 -1.47 14.21
N TRP A 102 1.55 -2.77 14.43
CA TRP A 102 2.63 -3.76 14.56
C TRP A 102 3.56 -3.69 13.36
N GLN A 103 4.86 -3.73 13.63
CA GLN A 103 5.89 -3.61 12.59
C GLN A 103 6.05 -4.92 11.80
N GLU A 104 5.82 -6.06 12.44
CA GLU A 104 6.11 -7.36 11.90
C GLU A 104 5.19 -8.44 12.48
N LEU A 105 4.72 -9.33 11.62
CA LEU A 105 4.03 -10.56 11.99
C LEU A 105 4.79 -11.77 11.44
N ASP A 106 4.65 -12.92 12.09
CA ASP A 106 5.11 -14.20 11.56
C ASP A 106 4.24 -14.69 10.39
N ALA A 107 4.55 -15.88 9.87
CA ALA A 107 3.83 -16.46 8.74
C ALA A 107 2.37 -16.84 9.05
N ASP A 108 1.99 -16.92 10.34
CA ASP A 108 0.62 -17.20 10.80
C ASP A 108 -0.12 -15.92 11.21
N ASN A 109 0.43 -14.74 10.88
CA ASN A 109 -0.09 -13.42 11.21
C ASN A 109 -0.17 -13.12 12.72
N LYS A 110 0.79 -13.64 13.51
CA LYS A 110 0.98 -13.28 14.92
C LYS A 110 2.15 -12.34 15.08
N VAL A 111 2.05 -11.41 16.03
CA VAL A 111 3.11 -10.42 16.29
C VAL A 111 4.44 -11.10 16.59
N THR A 112 5.50 -10.65 15.92
CA THR A 112 6.86 -11.15 16.10
C THR A 112 7.88 -10.00 16.02
N THR A 113 9.15 -10.29 16.32
CA THR A 113 10.27 -9.32 16.34
C THR A 113 11.52 -9.95 15.74
N LYS A 114 11.43 -10.48 14.52
CA LYS A 114 12.48 -11.29 13.91
C LYS A 114 13.33 -10.46 12.94
N VAL A 115 12.69 -9.69 12.08
CA VAL A 115 13.31 -8.76 11.14
C VAL A 115 13.46 -7.38 11.77
N TRP A 116 12.52 -6.94 12.60
CA TRP A 116 12.52 -5.62 13.23
C TRP A 116 12.21 -5.67 14.73
N ASP A 117 12.67 -4.64 15.45
CA ASP A 117 12.36 -4.43 16.87
C ASP A 117 11.69 -3.06 17.08
N GLY A 118 10.48 -3.06 17.65
CA GLY A 118 9.70 -1.85 17.93
C GLY A 118 8.78 -1.36 16.79
N LYS A 119 8.31 -0.10 16.93
CA LYS A 119 7.37 0.59 16.01
C LYS A 119 7.87 1.99 15.63
N GLN A 120 9.13 2.06 15.19
CA GLN A 120 9.88 3.29 14.95
C GLN A 120 9.39 4.13 13.77
N ASP A 121 8.63 3.54 12.85
CA ASP A 121 8.20 4.21 11.63
C ASP A 121 6.71 4.58 11.65
N ILE A 122 6.39 5.77 11.15
CA ILE A 122 5.03 6.20 10.78
C ILE A 122 4.98 6.78 9.36
N TYR A 123 6.13 6.97 8.71
CA TYR A 123 6.22 7.63 7.42
C TYR A 123 5.45 6.85 6.35
N HIS A 124 5.64 5.53 6.31
CA HIS A 124 4.94 4.68 5.34
C HIS A 124 3.42 4.71 5.53
N LEU A 125 2.92 4.84 6.76
CA LEU A 125 1.46 4.90 7.01
C LEU A 125 0.79 6.08 6.29
N LEU A 126 1.52 7.16 5.98
CA LEU A 126 1.00 8.26 5.18
C LEU A 126 0.62 7.83 3.76
N HIS A 127 1.26 6.78 3.23
CA HIS A 127 1.01 6.29 1.87
C HIS A 127 -0.32 5.54 1.73
N CYS A 128 -0.87 5.00 2.82
CA CYS A 128 -2.22 4.42 2.82
C CYS A 128 -3.27 5.32 3.50
N LEU A 129 -2.87 6.27 4.37
CA LEU A 129 -3.80 7.13 5.10
C LEU A 129 -4.04 8.49 4.43
N VAL A 130 -3.02 9.07 3.78
CA VAL A 130 -3.05 10.44 3.25
C VAL A 130 -3.02 10.44 1.73
N ILE A 131 -2.17 9.63 1.08
CA ILE A 131 -2.10 9.55 -0.39
C ILE A 131 -3.48 9.28 -1.02
N PRO A 132 -4.34 8.38 -0.48
CA PRO A 132 -5.68 8.14 -1.02
C PRO A 132 -6.64 9.34 -0.94
N ARG A 133 -6.23 10.45 -0.32
CA ARG A 133 -7.04 11.65 -0.08
C ARG A 133 -6.53 12.87 -0.85
N ILE A 134 -5.42 12.77 -1.58
CA ILE A 134 -4.84 13.88 -2.34
C ILE A 134 -4.85 13.57 -3.85
N PRO A 135 -5.06 14.56 -4.73
CA PRO A 135 -5.02 14.33 -6.18
C PRO A 135 -3.62 13.90 -6.66
N PHE A 136 -3.56 12.92 -7.57
CA PHE A 136 -2.36 12.52 -8.32
C PHE A 136 -1.97 13.56 -9.38
N SER A 137 -1.91 14.83 -9.01
CA SER A 137 -1.34 15.90 -9.83
C SER A 137 -1.01 17.10 -8.98
N ALA A 138 0.12 17.01 -8.26
CA ALA A 138 0.87 18.18 -7.86
C ALA A 138 2.35 17.82 -7.90
N ARG A 139 3.10 18.49 -8.78
CA ARG A 139 4.55 18.63 -8.65
C ARG A 139 4.86 18.93 -7.18
N HIS A 140 5.90 18.30 -6.63
CA HIS A 140 6.63 18.89 -5.50
C HIS A 140 7.24 20.20 -6.01
N GLY A 141 6.46 21.28 -5.89
CA GLY A 141 6.72 22.59 -6.45
C GLY A 141 5.55 23.50 -6.10
N SER A 142 5.59 24.05 -4.88
CA SER A 142 4.67 25.05 -4.32
C SER A 142 3.17 24.76 -4.48
N SER A 143 2.59 24.08 -3.50
CA SER A 143 1.18 24.26 -3.16
C SER A 143 1.13 24.42 -1.66
N GLY A 144 1.20 25.68 -1.21
CA GLY A 144 1.00 26.04 0.19
C GLY A 144 -0.38 25.60 0.67
N CYS A 145 -0.50 25.43 1.99
CA CYS A 145 -1.77 25.20 2.68
C CYS A 145 -2.91 26.03 2.09
N SER A 146 -3.85 25.37 1.41
CA SER A 146 -5.16 25.93 1.08
C SER A 146 -6.23 25.19 1.88
N GLY A 147 -6.16 25.33 3.20
CA GLY A 147 -7.35 25.17 4.03
C GLY A 147 -8.25 26.38 3.80
N SER A 148 -9.30 26.23 3.00
CA SER A 148 -10.35 27.24 2.92
C SER A 148 -11.13 27.24 4.25
N ALA A 149 -10.86 28.23 5.09
CA ALA A 149 -11.77 28.61 6.15
C ALA A 149 -13.05 29.16 5.52
N GLY A 150 -14.19 28.56 5.87
CA GLY A 150 -15.50 28.97 5.41
C GLY A 150 -16.58 28.16 6.09
N TYR A 151 -16.89 28.51 7.34
CA TYR A 151 -18.23 28.80 7.87
C TYR A 151 -18.05 29.67 9.13
#